data_AF-A0A401WZH3-F1
#
_entry.id   AF-A0A401WZH3-F1
#
_cell.length_a   1.000
_cell.length_b   1.000
_cell.length_c   1.000
_cell.angle_alpha   90.00
_cell.angle_beta   90.00
_cell.angle_gamma   90.00
#
_symmetry.space_group_name_H-M   'P 1'
#
loop_
_entity.id
_entity.type
_entity.pdbx_description
1 polymer ?
#
loop_
_entity_poly.entity_id
_entity_poly.type
_entity_poly.pdbx_seq_one_letter_code
_entity_poly.pdbx_strand_id
1 'polypeptide(L)'
;MKKIGPYSRPDSLKKLDGRSKEARLLKDVRSALVDHVGGAPSVTQLALIDRAAWLTLHMTMMDSHMLAGGAPAERDARQYLAWANTLTRTMRSLGLDKAPAVARGLDDLLAERRARV
;
A
#
# COMPACT_ATOMS: atom_id res chain seq x y z
N MET A 1 -25.50 -5.79 3.04
CA MET A 1 -24.81 -5.07 4.14
C MET A 1 -25.32 -5.61 5.48
N LYS A 2 -24.46 -6.16 6.34
CA LYS A 2 -24.87 -6.62 7.70
C LYS A 2 -25.22 -5.40 8.56
N LYS A 3 -26.36 -5.44 9.27
CA LYS A 3 -26.75 -4.41 10.23
C LYS A 3 -25.80 -4.46 11.43
N ILE A 4 -25.13 -3.35 11.69
CA ILE A 4 -24.15 -3.17 12.77
C ILE A 4 -24.92 -2.86 14.06
N GLY A 5 -24.57 -3.50 15.18
CA GLY A 5 -25.31 -3.40 16.45
C GLY A 5 -25.00 -2.13 17.26
N PRO A 6 -25.81 -1.80 18.29
CA PRO A 6 -25.73 -0.52 19.02
C PRO A 6 -24.43 -0.29 19.81
N TYR A 7 -23.65 -1.34 20.09
CA TYR A 7 -22.32 -1.24 20.73
C TYR A 7 -21.16 -1.38 19.74
N SER A 8 -21.44 -1.62 18.48
CA SER A 8 -20.41 -1.59 17.45
C SER A 8 -20.09 -0.13 17.16
N ARG A 9 -18.79 0.23 17.23
CA ARG A 9 -18.29 1.55 16.84
C ARG A 9 -17.70 1.46 15.42
N PRO A 10 -18.51 1.48 14.35
CA PRO A 10 -17.97 1.54 12.98
C PRO A 10 -17.08 2.78 12.79
N ASP A 11 -17.33 3.81 13.59
CA ASP A 11 -16.58 5.06 13.64
C ASP A 11 -15.18 4.96 14.26
N SER A 12 -14.80 3.85 14.92
CA SER A 12 -13.42 3.71 15.42
C SER A 12 -12.39 3.66 14.30
N LEU A 13 -12.83 3.27 13.09
CA LEU A 13 -12.04 3.30 11.86
C LEU A 13 -12.05 4.67 11.15
N LYS A 14 -12.88 5.64 11.58
CA LYS A 14 -12.95 6.99 10.97
C LYS A 14 -11.64 7.78 11.06
N LYS A 15 -10.68 7.38 11.91
CA LYS A 15 -9.38 8.06 12.00
C LYS A 15 -8.51 7.90 10.75
N LEU A 16 -8.85 6.96 9.88
CA LEU A 16 -8.21 6.77 8.59
C LEU A 16 -9.09 7.26 7.43
N ASP A 17 -9.90 8.30 7.65
CA ASP A 17 -10.56 9.02 6.56
C ASP A 17 -9.46 9.62 5.67
N GLY A 18 -9.46 9.28 4.37
CA GLY A 18 -8.41 9.51 3.35
C GLY A 18 -7.92 10.95 3.14
N ARG A 19 -8.31 11.86 4.04
CA ARG A 19 -7.97 13.28 4.12
C ARG A 19 -6.69 13.52 4.92
N SER A 20 -6.32 12.65 5.86
CA SER A 20 -5.05 12.81 6.61
C SER A 20 -3.84 12.52 5.70
N LYS A 21 -2.64 12.98 6.10
CA LYS A 21 -1.40 12.71 5.35
C LYS A 21 -1.06 11.22 5.40
N GLU A 22 -1.32 10.59 6.53
CA GLU A 22 -1.12 9.17 6.82
C GLU A 22 -2.04 8.29 5.97
N ALA A 23 -3.33 8.65 5.89
CA ALA A 23 -4.30 7.93 5.08
C ALA A 23 -4.02 8.07 3.58
N ARG A 24 -3.51 9.25 3.13
CA ARG A 24 -3.00 9.45 1.77
C ARG A 24 -1.80 8.56 1.48
N LEU A 25 -0.79 8.56 2.35
CA LEU A 25 0.38 7.69 2.20
C LEU A 25 0.00 6.21 2.06
N LEU A 26 -0.90 5.71 2.91
CA LEU A 26 -1.39 4.33 2.79
C LEU A 26 -2.09 4.07 1.45
N LYS A 27 -2.94 5.00 0.99
CA LYS A 27 -3.62 4.88 -0.30
C LYS A 27 -2.61 4.85 -1.45
N ASP A 28 -1.63 5.74 -1.43
CA ASP A 28 -0.64 5.90 -2.49
C ASP A 28 0.26 4.67 -2.59
N VAL A 29 0.75 4.16 -1.44
CA VAL A 29 1.57 2.93 -1.40
C VAL A 29 0.76 1.72 -1.87
N ARG A 30 -0.50 1.57 -1.44
CA ARG A 30 -1.36 0.48 -1.92
C ARG A 30 -1.55 0.57 -3.44
N SER A 31 -1.88 1.75 -3.96
CA SER A 31 -2.08 1.94 -5.40
C SER A 31 -0.81 1.60 -6.19
N ALA A 32 0.33 2.12 -5.75
CA ALA A 32 1.61 1.89 -6.42
C ALA A 32 1.98 0.40 -6.45
N LEU A 33 1.75 -0.34 -5.37
CA LEU A 33 2.05 -1.77 -5.32
C LEU A 33 1.02 -2.63 -6.07
N VAL A 34 -0.25 -2.21 -6.14
CA VAL A 34 -1.25 -2.84 -7.01
C VAL A 34 -0.84 -2.68 -8.47
N ASP A 35 -0.43 -1.48 -8.87
CA ASP A 35 0.06 -1.19 -10.22
C ASP A 35 1.36 -1.95 -10.52
N HIS A 36 2.22 -2.13 -9.51
CA HIS A 36 3.46 -2.90 -9.62
C HIS A 36 3.20 -4.36 -10.01
N VAL A 37 2.19 -4.99 -9.40
CA VAL A 37 1.82 -6.39 -9.69
C VAL A 37 0.86 -6.54 -10.88
N GLY A 38 0.62 -5.46 -11.65
CA GLY A 38 -0.18 -5.49 -12.88
C GLY A 38 -1.67 -5.22 -12.70
N GLY A 39 -2.10 -4.64 -11.56
CA GLY A 39 -3.47 -4.16 -11.35
C GLY A 39 -4.50 -5.22 -10.94
N ALA A 40 -4.16 -6.51 -11.00
CA ALA A 40 -5.04 -7.61 -10.64
C ALA A 40 -4.40 -8.54 -9.58
N PRO A 41 -4.15 -8.05 -8.36
CA PRO A 41 -3.49 -8.83 -7.32
C PRO A 41 -4.36 -10.00 -6.85
N SER A 42 -3.72 -11.14 -6.59
CA SER A 42 -4.31 -12.24 -5.85
C SER A 42 -4.62 -11.84 -4.39
N VAL A 43 -5.42 -12.65 -3.69
CA VAL A 43 -5.72 -12.41 -2.27
C VAL A 43 -4.46 -12.38 -1.40
N THR A 44 -3.45 -13.20 -1.72
CA THR A 44 -2.18 -13.19 -0.99
C THR A 44 -1.34 -11.96 -1.30
N GLN A 45 -1.33 -11.51 -2.56
CA GLN A 45 -0.68 -10.25 -2.94
C GLN A 45 -1.36 -9.05 -2.26
N LEU A 46 -2.69 -9.02 -2.20
CA LEU A 46 -3.43 -7.97 -1.46
C LEU A 46 -3.02 -7.90 0.01
N ALA A 47 -2.89 -9.06 0.68
CA ALA A 47 -2.45 -9.10 2.08
C ALA A 47 -1.01 -8.58 2.25
N LEU A 48 -0.11 -8.91 1.32
CA LEU A 48 1.27 -8.40 1.32
C LEU A 48 1.32 -6.89 1.04
N ILE A 49 0.52 -6.40 0.08
CA ILE A 49 0.40 -4.99 -0.25
C ILE A 49 -0.10 -4.19 0.96
N ASP A 50 -1.14 -4.67 1.64
CA ASP A 50 -1.66 -4.01 2.82
C ASP A 50 -0.62 -3.97 3.95
N ARG A 51 0.08 -5.09 4.17
CA ARG A 51 1.17 -5.14 5.16
C ARG A 51 2.30 -4.18 4.81
N ALA A 52 2.71 -4.12 3.54
CA ALA A 52 3.75 -3.20 3.07
C ALA A 52 3.34 -1.75 3.33
N ALA A 53 2.11 -1.37 2.99
CA ALA A 53 1.60 -0.02 3.22
C ALA A 53 1.65 0.38 4.70
N TRP A 54 1.21 -0.50 5.61
CA TRP A 54 1.27 -0.23 7.05
C TRP A 54 2.69 -0.09 7.57
N LEU A 55 3.60 -0.97 7.15
CA LEU A 55 5.01 -0.89 7.55
C LEU A 55 5.66 0.41 7.05
N THR A 56 5.40 0.81 5.81
CA THR A 56 5.85 2.10 5.27
C THR A 56 5.33 3.27 6.09
N LEU A 57 4.04 3.27 6.46
CA LEU A 57 3.49 4.31 7.32
C LEU A 57 4.18 4.37 8.69
N HIS A 58 4.33 3.21 9.35
CA HIS A 58 4.97 3.16 10.67
C HIS A 58 6.42 3.64 10.64
N MET A 59 7.20 3.24 9.63
CA MET A 59 8.56 3.72 9.45
C MET A 59 8.58 5.24 9.19
N THR A 60 7.70 5.74 8.31
CA THR A 60 7.60 7.18 8.01
C THR A 60 7.27 8.01 9.25
N MET A 61 6.39 7.51 10.12
CA MET A 61 6.07 8.19 11.39
C MET A 61 7.28 8.24 12.34
N MET A 62 8.06 7.17 12.40
CA MET A 62 9.28 7.11 13.20
C MET A 62 10.36 8.05 12.64
N ASP A 63 10.53 8.05 11.32
CA ASP A 63 11.45 8.96 10.62
C ASP A 63 11.09 10.43 10.87
N SER A 64 9.79 10.76 10.79
CA SER A 64 9.27 12.10 11.08
C SER A 64 9.59 12.54 12.52
N HIS A 65 9.42 11.63 13.49
CA HIS A 65 9.76 11.91 14.90
C HIS A 65 11.27 12.14 15.08
N MET A 66 12.11 11.34 14.42
CA MET A 66 13.56 11.49 14.46
C MET A 66 14.03 12.81 13.81
N LEU A 67 13.43 13.19 12.68
CA LEU A 67 13.69 14.46 12.00
C LEU A 67 13.29 15.68 12.85
N ALA A 68 12.25 15.55 13.68
CA ALA A 68 11.84 16.58 14.62
C ALA A 68 12.78 16.73 15.85
N GLY A 69 13.89 15.99 15.89
CA GLY A 69 14.87 16.03 16.98
C GLY A 69 14.60 14.99 18.09
N GLY A 70 13.63 14.10 17.89
CA GLY A 70 13.38 13.00 18.81
C GLY A 70 14.49 11.94 18.72
N ALA A 71 15.28 11.77 19.78
CA ALA A 71 16.23 10.66 19.84
C ALA A 71 15.46 9.33 19.99
N PRO A 72 15.68 8.33 19.12
CA PRO A 72 15.00 7.04 19.25
C PRO A 72 15.49 6.33 20.52
N ALA A 73 14.55 5.81 21.32
CA ALA A 73 14.93 4.90 22.39
C ALA A 73 15.46 3.58 21.81
N GLU A 74 16.19 2.80 22.60
CA GLU A 74 16.69 1.49 22.17
C GLU A 74 15.56 0.57 21.68
N ARG A 75 14.39 0.66 22.32
CA ARG A 75 13.18 -0.05 21.90
C ARG A 75 12.73 0.35 20.51
N ASP A 76 12.74 1.65 20.20
CA ASP A 76 12.32 2.19 18.91
C ASP A 76 13.26 1.73 17.80
N ALA A 77 14.57 1.72 18.06
CA ALA A 77 15.58 1.22 17.13
C ALA A 77 15.38 -0.28 16.81
N ARG A 78 15.14 -1.11 17.84
CA ARG A 78 14.84 -2.54 17.65
C ARG A 78 13.55 -2.75 16.86
N GLN A 79 12.53 -1.93 17.12
CA GLN A 79 11.26 -1.99 16.41
C GLN A 79 11.41 -1.54 14.94
N TYR A 80 12.17 -0.48 14.68
CA TYR A 80 12.49 0.00 13.35
C TYR A 80 13.16 -1.09 12.52
N LEU A 81 14.21 -1.70 13.08
CA LEU A 81 14.97 -2.77 12.42
C LEU A 81 14.09 -3.96 12.08
N ALA A 82 13.21 -4.37 13.01
CA ALA A 82 12.26 -5.45 12.76
C ALA A 82 11.33 -5.10 11.59
N TRP A 83 10.74 -3.91 11.58
CA TRP A 83 9.86 -3.45 10.51
C TRP A 83 10.56 -3.32 9.16
N ALA A 84 11.76 -2.73 9.11
CA ALA A 84 12.55 -2.60 7.89
C ALA A 84 12.87 -3.98 7.28
N ASN A 85 13.25 -4.94 8.11
CA ASN A 85 13.49 -6.31 7.68
C ASN A 85 12.21 -7.01 7.17
N THR A 86 11.08 -6.84 7.85
CA THR A 86 9.80 -7.40 7.40
C THR A 86 9.37 -6.76 6.08
N LEU A 87 9.49 -5.44 5.94
CA LEU A 87 9.16 -4.71 4.73
C LEU A 87 9.99 -5.21 3.55
N THR A 88 11.30 -5.38 3.75
CA THR A 88 12.21 -5.91 2.73
C THR A 88 11.79 -7.31 2.25
N ARG A 89 11.40 -8.20 3.18
CA ARG A 89 10.89 -9.54 2.83
C ARG A 89 9.56 -9.47 2.09
N THR A 90 8.63 -8.63 2.55
CA THR A 90 7.34 -8.42 1.89
C THR A 90 7.52 -7.91 0.46
N MET A 91 8.37 -6.90 0.26
CA MET A 91 8.67 -6.36 -1.08
C MET A 91 9.34 -7.40 -1.98
N ARG A 92 10.28 -8.19 -1.44
CA ARG A 92 10.90 -9.29 -2.19
C ARG A 92 9.88 -10.34 -2.63
N SER A 93 8.89 -10.66 -1.80
CA SER A 93 7.81 -11.58 -2.16
C SER A 93 6.88 -11.03 -3.26
N LEU A 94 6.74 -9.71 -3.38
CA LEU A 94 6.00 -9.06 -4.47
C LEU A 94 6.83 -8.98 -5.77
N GLY A 95 8.15 -9.06 -5.67
CA GLY A 95 9.08 -8.99 -6.81
C GLY A 95 9.66 -7.58 -7.00
N LEU A 96 10.88 -7.52 -7.55
CA LEU A 96 11.56 -6.25 -7.85
C LEU A 96 11.18 -5.70 -9.23
N ASP A 97 10.91 -6.61 -10.18
CA ASP A 97 10.53 -6.25 -11.53
C ASP A 97 9.04 -5.95 -11.57
N LYS A 98 8.69 -4.77 -12.12
CA LYS A 98 7.30 -4.42 -12.36
C LYS A 98 6.70 -5.42 -13.36
N ALA A 99 5.46 -5.86 -13.10
CA ALA A 99 4.73 -6.70 -14.02
C ALA A 99 4.71 -6.05 -15.42
N PRO A 100 4.94 -6.83 -16.49
CA PRO A 100 4.93 -6.30 -17.84
C PRO A 100 3.58 -5.64 -18.09
N ALA A 101 3.60 -4.46 -18.71
CA ALA A 101 2.36 -3.82 -19.12
C ALA A 101 1.59 -4.78 -20.04
N VAL A 102 0.28 -4.92 -19.82
CA VAL A 102 -0.58 -5.68 -20.72
C VAL A 102 -0.48 -5.00 -22.09
N ALA A 103 0.24 -5.63 -23.01
CA ALA A 103 0.39 -5.12 -24.36
C ALA A 103 -1.00 -5.15 -25.02
N ARG A 104 -1.47 -3.99 -25.49
CA ARG A 104 -2.72 -3.92 -26.26
C ARG A 104 -2.56 -4.81 -27.50
N GLY A 105 -3.53 -5.69 -27.74
CA GLY A 105 -3.51 -6.54 -28.93
C GLY A 105 -3.61 -5.68 -30.19
N LEU A 106 -3.01 -6.15 -31.29
CA LEU A 106 -3.17 -5.50 -32.59
C LEU A 106 -4.66 -5.36 -32.95
N ASP A 107 -5.47 -6.35 -32.61
CA ASP A 107 -6.92 -6.34 -32.83
C ASP A 107 -7.61 -5.20 -32.08
N ASP A 108 -7.23 -4.92 -30.83
CA ASP A 108 -7.79 -3.80 -30.04
C ASP A 108 -7.44 -2.45 -30.67
N LEU A 109 -6.24 -2.32 -31.22
CA LEU A 109 -5.78 -1.11 -31.90
C LEU A 109 -6.49 -0.90 -33.25
N LEU A 110 -6.69 -1.99 -34.01
CA LEU A 110 -7.40 -1.96 -35.27
C LEU A 110 -8.90 -1.67 -35.08
N ALA A 111 -9.52 -2.22 -34.03
CA ALA A 111 -10.91 -1.94 -33.67
C ALA A 111 -11.11 -0.46 -33.31
N GLU A 112 -10.21 0.12 -32.51
CA GLU A 112 -10.25 1.56 -32.17
C GLU A 112 -10.07 2.44 -33.41
N ARG A 113 -9.16 2.08 -34.32
CA ARG A 113 -8.95 2.81 -35.58
C ARG A 113 -10.18 2.77 -36.48
N ARG A 114 -10.87 1.62 -36.56
CA ARG A 114 -12.13 1.49 -37.32
C ARG A 114 -13.26 2.35 -36.73
N ALA A 115 -13.29 2.54 -35.41
CA ALA A 115 -14.31 3.35 -34.74
C ALA A 115 -14.08 4.88 -34.86
N ARG A 116 -12.90 5.32 -35.31
CA ARG A 116 -12.56 6.74 -35.51
C ARG A 116 -12.77 7.25 -36.95
N VAL A 117 -13.12 6.36 -37.87
CA VAL A 117 -13.43 6.65 -39.29
C VAL A 117 -14.93 6.62 -39.48
#